data_AF-A0AAU1STX5-F1
#
_entry.id   AF-A0AAU1STX5-F1
#
_cell.length_a   1.000
_cell.length_b   1.000
_cell.length_c   1.000
_cell.angle_alpha   90.00
_cell.angle_beta   90.00
_cell.angle_gamma   90.00
#
_symmetry.space_group_name_H-M   'P 1'
#
loop_
_entity.id
_entity.type
_entity.pdbx_description
1 polymer ?
#
loop_
_entity_poly.entity_id
_entity_poly.type
_entity_poly.pdbx_seq_one_letter_code
_entity_poly.pdbx_strand_id
1 'polypeptide(L)'
;MPMKPLEHDRRYGELDQVMRAYDGQVADDTEDKPSVALTAYLRHTWHTRPWALAAAETQLREYSRNPPGRVRLRLGEFYSVPDVGLPDGDIQAWLSLLADHIKHSVEEGEVPPPSAPSTHWEWRARFPEAAQFLGGWFSQDMPDEFADHDAAITDYIATTDPHLKARLAGELHELLALPLVESDYALALTELGMEVDPPSPYSPSGWLARAAEQVGGGDFVADYGEGRAQGGE
;
A
#
# COMPACT_ATOMS: atom_id res chain seq x y z
N MET A 1 -5.33 29.70 -11.27
CA MET A 1 -4.24 29.04 -12.03
C MET A 1 -4.11 27.66 -11.40
N PRO A 2 -3.84 26.57 -12.13
CA PRO A 2 -3.60 25.30 -11.48
C PRO A 2 -2.48 25.47 -10.42
N MET A 3 -2.72 24.94 -9.22
CA MET A 3 -1.80 25.09 -8.08
C MET A 3 -0.45 24.45 -8.43
N LYS A 4 0.66 25.05 -8.00
CA LYS A 4 1.99 24.45 -8.23
C LYS A 4 2.11 23.14 -7.42
N PRO A 5 2.85 22.13 -7.91
CA PRO A 5 2.99 20.85 -7.20
C PRO A 5 3.42 20.99 -5.74
N LEU A 6 4.41 21.85 -5.44
CA LEU A 6 4.88 22.10 -4.07
C LEU A 6 3.81 22.77 -3.18
N GLU A 7 2.98 23.62 -3.76
CA GLU A 7 1.88 24.28 -3.03
C GLU A 7 0.74 23.28 -2.76
N HIS A 8 0.49 22.38 -3.70
CA HIS A 8 -0.46 21.28 -3.53
C HIS A 8 0.00 20.33 -2.42
N ASP A 9 1.24 19.86 -2.48
CA ASP A 9 1.81 18.93 -1.51
C ASP A 9 1.77 19.47 -0.07
N ARG A 10 2.14 20.75 0.11
CA ARG A 10 2.07 21.41 1.42
C ARG A 10 0.65 21.52 1.98
N ARG A 11 -0.35 21.65 1.11
CA ARG A 11 -1.74 21.85 1.53
C ARG A 11 -2.52 20.54 1.66
N TYR A 12 -2.26 19.58 0.78
CA TYR A 12 -3.10 18.40 0.59
C TYR A 12 -2.30 17.10 0.45
N GLY A 13 -0.97 17.11 0.56
CA GLY A 13 -0.14 15.92 0.33
C GLY A 13 -0.48 14.76 1.25
N GLU A 14 -0.54 14.98 2.57
CA GLU A 14 -0.91 13.93 3.53
C GLU A 14 -2.41 13.75 3.65
N LEU A 15 -3.20 14.81 3.43
CA LEU A 15 -4.64 14.66 3.27
C LEU A 15 -4.96 13.67 2.15
N ASP A 16 -4.29 13.77 0.99
CA ASP A 16 -4.45 12.83 -0.12
C ASP A 16 -4.12 11.39 0.30
N GLN A 17 -3.07 11.19 1.09
CA GLN A 17 -2.73 9.86 1.59
C GLN A 17 -3.82 9.28 2.50
N VAL A 18 -4.40 10.09 3.40
CA VAL A 18 -5.53 9.65 4.24
C VAL A 18 -6.73 9.32 3.36
N MET A 19 -7.07 10.18 2.40
CA MET A 19 -8.23 10.00 1.53
C MET A 19 -8.09 8.76 0.63
N ARG A 20 -6.89 8.42 0.17
CA ARG A 20 -6.64 7.17 -0.56
C ARG A 20 -6.94 5.92 0.28
N ALA A 21 -6.75 5.97 1.60
CA ALA A 21 -7.13 4.86 2.47
C ALA A 21 -8.65 4.65 2.53
N TYR A 22 -9.44 5.67 2.18
CA TYR A 22 -10.89 5.63 2.08
C TYR A 22 -11.42 5.31 0.68
N ASP A 23 -10.57 5.09 -0.32
CA ASP A 23 -11.04 4.78 -1.67
C ASP A 23 -11.82 3.44 -1.67
N GLY A 24 -13.08 3.50 -2.12
CA GLY A 24 -14.02 2.38 -2.04
C GLY A 24 -14.49 2.01 -0.62
N GLN A 25 -14.20 2.82 0.40
CA GLN A 25 -14.63 2.62 1.79
C GLN A 25 -15.74 3.60 2.18
N VAL A 26 -16.59 3.17 3.11
CA VAL A 26 -17.58 4.06 3.75
C VAL A 26 -16.95 4.82 4.91
N ALA A 27 -17.38 6.06 5.15
CA ALA A 27 -16.97 6.84 6.30
C ALA A 27 -17.78 6.42 7.55
N ASP A 28 -17.40 5.32 8.18
CA ASP A 28 -18.03 4.75 9.39
C ASP A 28 -17.30 5.08 10.71
N ASP A 29 -16.40 6.09 10.68
CA ASP A 29 -15.75 6.61 11.89
C ASP A 29 -16.77 7.19 12.88
N THR A 30 -16.57 6.91 14.16
CA THR A 30 -17.33 7.49 15.26
C THR A 30 -16.41 8.26 16.20
N GLU A 31 -16.95 9.08 17.10
CA GLU A 31 -16.14 9.78 18.12
C GLU A 31 -15.28 8.83 18.96
N ASP A 32 -15.80 7.63 19.25
CA ASP A 32 -15.12 6.65 20.11
C ASP A 32 -14.14 5.74 19.35
N LYS A 33 -14.36 5.52 18.04
CA LYS A 33 -13.63 4.49 17.30
C LYS A 33 -13.33 4.90 15.85
N PRO A 34 -12.07 4.77 15.40
CA PRO A 34 -11.72 4.93 14.00
C PRO A 34 -12.29 3.79 13.14
N SER A 35 -12.60 4.10 11.88
CA SER A 35 -12.97 3.13 10.85
C SER A 35 -11.85 2.12 10.57
N VAL A 36 -12.15 1.08 9.79
CA VAL A 36 -11.14 0.15 9.28
C VAL A 36 -10.14 0.89 8.37
N ALA A 37 -10.61 1.86 7.58
CA ALA A 37 -9.79 2.67 6.69
C ALA A 37 -8.78 3.53 7.48
N LEU A 38 -9.24 4.27 8.50
CA LEU A 38 -8.33 5.07 9.33
C LEU A 38 -7.39 4.20 10.15
N THR A 39 -7.88 3.07 10.67
CA THR A 39 -7.04 2.12 11.40
C THR A 39 -5.92 1.58 10.52
N ALA A 40 -6.22 1.20 9.27
CA ALA A 40 -5.23 0.77 8.30
C ALA A 40 -4.22 1.89 7.96
N TYR A 41 -4.70 3.11 7.72
CA TYR A 41 -3.84 4.27 7.49
C TYR A 41 -2.87 4.51 8.65
N LEU A 42 -3.38 4.52 9.88
CA LEU A 42 -2.58 4.71 11.09
C LEU A 42 -1.55 3.60 11.25
N ARG A 43 -1.97 2.33 11.13
CA ARG A 43 -1.08 1.16 11.24
C ARG A 43 0.08 1.26 10.26
N HIS A 44 -0.21 1.51 8.98
CA HIS A 44 0.81 1.63 7.95
C HIS A 44 1.73 2.83 8.19
N THR A 45 1.15 4.01 8.43
CA THR A 45 1.89 5.28 8.50
C THR A 45 2.79 5.35 9.74
N TRP A 46 2.37 4.82 10.88
CA TRP A 46 3.22 4.73 12.08
C TRP A 46 4.51 3.96 11.81
N HIS A 47 4.45 2.89 11.01
CA HIS A 47 5.61 2.04 10.74
C HIS A 47 6.51 2.56 9.63
N THR A 48 5.96 3.28 8.64
CA THR A 48 6.72 3.71 7.46
C THR A 48 7.12 5.17 7.50
N ARG A 49 6.25 6.06 8.01
CA ARG A 49 6.39 7.53 7.94
C ARG A 49 5.73 8.21 9.16
N PRO A 50 6.16 7.94 10.41
CA PRO A 50 5.48 8.44 11.61
C PRO A 50 5.41 9.98 11.68
N TRP A 51 6.37 10.69 11.08
CA TRP A 51 6.35 12.15 10.99
C TRP A 51 5.18 12.71 10.14
N ALA A 52 4.59 11.90 9.27
CA ALA A 52 3.50 12.29 8.38
C ALA A 52 2.16 12.48 9.12
N LEU A 53 1.97 11.81 10.27
CA LEU A 53 0.71 11.85 11.02
C LEU A 53 0.36 13.26 11.50
N ALA A 54 1.34 14.01 12.02
CA ALA A 54 1.13 15.39 12.44
C ALA A 54 0.76 16.31 11.25
N ALA A 55 1.36 16.07 10.08
CA ALA A 55 1.01 16.82 8.87
C ALA A 55 -0.39 16.44 8.35
N ALA A 56 -0.76 15.16 8.40
CA ALA A 56 -2.09 14.69 8.04
C ALA A 56 -3.17 15.32 8.91
N GLU A 57 -2.98 15.31 10.24
CA GLU A 57 -3.87 15.97 11.22
C GLU A 57 -4.08 17.45 10.87
N THR A 58 -2.98 18.18 10.66
CA THR A 58 -3.04 19.61 10.39
C THR A 58 -3.74 19.90 9.06
N GLN A 59 -3.41 19.16 7.99
CA GLN A 59 -4.02 19.36 6.68
C GLN A 59 -5.52 19.02 6.67
N LEU A 60 -5.94 17.94 7.34
CA LEU A 60 -7.35 17.58 7.51
C LEU A 60 -8.11 18.69 8.24
N ARG A 61 -7.56 19.18 9.35
CA ARG A 61 -8.18 20.23 10.17
C ARG A 61 -8.24 21.58 9.46
N GLU A 62 -7.20 21.92 8.70
CA GLU A 62 -7.18 23.14 7.89
C GLU A 62 -8.20 23.08 6.75
N TYR A 63 -8.31 21.93 6.07
CA TYR A 63 -9.30 21.72 5.01
C TYR A 63 -10.73 21.74 5.56
N SER A 64 -10.99 21.08 6.70
CA SER A 64 -12.31 21.04 7.31
C SER A 64 -12.80 22.43 7.75
N ARG A 65 -11.91 23.26 8.29
CA ARG A 65 -12.22 24.64 8.72
C ARG A 65 -12.38 25.63 7.56
N ASN A 66 -11.69 25.40 6.44
CA ASN A 66 -11.64 26.33 5.31
C ASN A 66 -12.03 25.62 4.01
N PRO A 67 -13.28 25.11 3.91
CA PRO A 67 -13.73 24.44 2.71
C PRO A 67 -13.61 25.38 1.50
N PRO A 68 -13.26 24.86 0.31
CA PRO A 68 -13.09 25.67 -0.88
C PRO A 68 -14.41 26.38 -1.22
N GLY A 69 -14.42 27.72 -1.15
CA GLY A 69 -15.58 28.51 -1.57
C GLY A 69 -15.88 28.33 -3.08
N ARG A 70 -17.08 28.75 -3.51
CA ARG A 70 -17.58 28.62 -4.92
C ARG A 70 -16.64 29.10 -6.02
N VAL A 71 -15.67 29.96 -5.72
CA VAL A 71 -14.67 30.44 -6.66
C VAL A 71 -13.51 29.45 -6.82
N ARG A 72 -13.01 28.85 -5.72
CA ARG A 72 -11.96 27.83 -5.76
C ARG A 72 -12.42 26.54 -6.44
N LEU A 73 -13.67 26.15 -6.21
CA LEU A 73 -14.31 25.03 -6.92
C LEU A 73 -14.28 25.24 -8.44
N ARG A 74 -14.60 26.45 -8.90
CA ARG A 74 -14.58 26.80 -10.34
C ARG A 74 -13.18 26.93 -10.93
N LEU A 75 -12.16 27.15 -10.11
CA LEU A 75 -10.77 27.28 -10.54
C LEU A 75 -10.02 25.95 -10.54
N GLY A 76 -10.63 24.84 -10.09
CA GLY A 76 -9.97 23.54 -9.95
C GLY A 76 -8.89 23.53 -8.85
N GLU A 77 -8.91 24.51 -7.95
CA GLU A 77 -7.97 24.65 -6.83
C GLU A 77 -8.54 23.99 -5.56
N PHE A 78 -9.20 22.84 -5.71
CA PHE A 78 -9.82 22.10 -4.62
C PHE A 78 -9.37 20.65 -4.63
N TYR A 79 -9.17 20.09 -3.43
CA TYR A 79 -9.00 18.65 -3.28
C TYR A 79 -10.38 17.99 -3.35
N SER A 80 -10.54 16.97 -4.21
CA SER A 80 -11.78 16.20 -4.30
C SER A 80 -11.73 15.05 -3.31
N VAL A 81 -12.59 15.10 -2.29
CA VAL A 81 -12.78 13.99 -1.35
C VAL A 81 -13.40 12.80 -2.13
N PRO A 82 -12.93 11.56 -1.92
CA PRO A 82 -13.55 10.38 -2.52
C PRO A 82 -15.01 10.22 -2.08
N ASP A 83 -15.80 9.48 -2.86
CA ASP A 83 -17.16 9.14 -2.45
C ASP A 83 -17.12 8.11 -1.32
N VAL A 84 -17.41 8.57 -0.10
CA VAL A 84 -17.42 7.77 1.13
C VAL A 84 -18.84 7.51 1.64
N GLY A 85 -19.87 7.77 0.81
CA GLY A 85 -21.27 7.56 1.15
C GLY A 85 -21.88 8.61 2.10
N LEU A 86 -21.16 9.71 2.38
CA LEU A 86 -21.67 10.82 3.18
C LEU A 86 -22.29 11.92 2.31
N PRO A 87 -23.36 12.59 2.78
CA PRO A 87 -23.81 13.84 2.20
C PRO A 87 -22.74 14.94 2.30
N ASP A 88 -22.67 15.83 1.30
CA ASP A 88 -21.71 16.96 1.27
C ASP A 88 -21.69 17.80 2.56
N GLY A 89 -22.84 17.92 3.23
CA GLY A 89 -22.97 18.67 4.49
C GLY A 89 -22.22 18.06 5.67
N ASP A 90 -21.97 16.75 5.64
CA ASP A 90 -21.39 15.99 6.76
C ASP A 90 -19.88 15.78 6.60
N ILE A 91 -19.35 15.96 5.38
CA ILE A 91 -17.91 15.78 5.07
C ILE A 91 -17.01 16.62 5.98
N GLN A 92 -17.37 17.87 6.27
CA GLN A 92 -16.53 18.74 7.12
C GLN A 92 -16.44 18.24 8.58
N ALA A 93 -17.55 17.74 9.12
CA ALA A 93 -17.58 17.17 10.46
C ALA A 93 -16.75 15.88 10.50
N TRP A 94 -16.92 15.01 9.50
CA TRP A 94 -16.13 13.80 9.36
C TRP A 94 -14.62 14.06 9.23
N LEU A 95 -14.18 15.00 8.37
CA LEU A 95 -12.76 15.34 8.26
C LEU A 95 -12.18 15.89 9.58
N SER A 96 -12.99 16.61 10.36
CA SER A 96 -12.57 17.08 11.69
C SER A 96 -12.44 15.91 12.67
N LEU A 97 -13.36 14.95 12.62
CA LEU A 97 -13.30 13.70 13.40
C LEU A 97 -12.04 12.88 13.06
N LEU A 98 -11.69 12.75 11.77
CA LEU A 98 -10.45 12.08 11.36
C LEU A 98 -9.21 12.76 11.97
N ALA A 99 -9.17 14.10 11.92
CA ALA A 99 -8.07 14.85 12.52
C ALA A 99 -7.99 14.64 14.04
N ASP A 100 -9.12 14.54 14.73
CA ASP A 100 -9.16 14.27 16.18
C ASP A 100 -8.65 12.86 16.51
N HIS A 101 -9.01 11.84 15.73
CA HIS A 101 -8.45 10.48 15.87
C HIS A 101 -6.95 10.42 15.64
N ILE A 102 -6.44 11.07 14.58
CA ILE A 102 -5.00 11.11 14.29
C ILE A 102 -4.26 11.84 15.41
N LYS A 103 -4.82 12.97 15.88
CA LYS A 103 -4.25 13.72 17.00
C LYS A 103 -4.15 12.87 18.27
N HIS A 104 -5.25 12.18 18.64
CA HIS A 104 -5.28 11.28 19.79
C HIS A 104 -4.22 10.18 19.67
N SER A 105 -4.14 9.52 18.51
CA SER A 105 -3.13 8.51 18.23
C SER A 105 -1.70 9.04 18.43
N VAL A 106 -1.40 10.25 17.95
CA VAL A 106 -0.07 10.87 18.08
C VAL A 106 0.24 11.31 19.50
N GLU A 107 -0.70 11.92 20.21
CA GLU A 107 -0.50 12.45 21.57
C GLU A 107 -0.37 11.34 22.61
N GLU A 108 -1.19 10.28 22.49
CA GLU A 108 -1.18 9.15 23.43
C GLU A 108 -0.24 8.01 23.00
N GLY A 109 0.32 8.09 21.79
CA GLY A 109 1.15 7.02 21.22
C GLY A 109 0.36 5.74 20.93
N GLU A 110 -0.94 5.85 20.67
CA GLU A 110 -1.81 4.72 20.34
C GLU A 110 -1.58 4.29 18.90
N VAL A 111 -0.74 3.27 18.74
CA VAL A 111 -0.46 2.65 17.43
C VAL A 111 -1.36 1.42 17.28
N PRO A 112 -2.15 1.31 16.19
CA PRO A 112 -2.85 0.06 15.90
C PRO A 112 -1.86 -1.10 15.80
N PRO A 113 -2.16 -2.28 16.39
CA PRO A 113 -1.22 -3.39 16.40
C PRO A 113 -0.92 -3.86 14.97
N PRO A 114 0.30 -4.37 14.72
CA PRO A 114 0.61 -5.06 13.46
C PRO A 114 -0.36 -6.20 13.20
N SER A 115 -0.91 -6.26 12.00
CA SER A 115 -1.82 -7.31 11.55
C SER A 115 -1.63 -7.57 10.05
N ALA A 116 -2.33 -8.58 9.53
CA ALA A 116 -2.55 -8.65 8.08
C ALA A 116 -3.30 -7.39 7.61
N PRO A 117 -3.02 -6.90 6.38
CA PRO A 117 -3.77 -5.80 5.81
C PRO A 117 -5.27 -6.09 5.74
N SER A 118 -6.09 -5.08 6.02
CA SER A 118 -7.56 -5.21 6.12
C SER A 118 -8.32 -4.53 5.00
N THR A 119 -7.66 -3.63 4.25
CA THR A 119 -8.26 -2.91 3.13
C THR A 119 -7.43 -3.11 1.87
N HIS A 120 -8.07 -2.94 0.72
CA HIS A 120 -7.40 -2.92 -0.59
C HIS A 120 -6.22 -1.95 -0.62
N TRP A 121 -6.43 -0.73 -0.10
CA TRP A 121 -5.38 0.28 0.02
C TRP A 121 -4.21 -0.22 0.89
N GLU A 122 -4.47 -0.86 2.02
CA GLU A 122 -3.41 -1.29 2.93
C GLU A 122 -2.54 -2.38 2.32
N TRP A 123 -3.14 -3.31 1.56
CA TRP A 123 -2.39 -4.32 0.80
C TRP A 123 -1.40 -3.65 -0.15
N ARG A 124 -1.86 -2.69 -0.95
CA ARG A 124 -1.03 -2.00 -1.95
C ARG A 124 -0.05 -1.00 -1.36
N ALA A 125 -0.39 -0.36 -0.24
CA ALA A 125 0.51 0.53 0.48
C ALA A 125 1.66 -0.24 1.13
N ARG A 126 1.38 -1.44 1.65
CA ARG A 126 2.37 -2.30 2.31
C ARG A 126 3.24 -3.07 1.32
N PHE A 127 2.68 -3.53 0.20
CA PHE A 127 3.40 -4.34 -0.79
C PHE A 127 3.32 -3.75 -2.21
N PRO A 128 3.89 -2.54 -2.42
CA PRO A 128 3.79 -1.85 -3.70
C PRO A 128 4.49 -2.58 -4.85
N GLU A 129 5.65 -3.19 -4.63
CA GLU A 129 6.37 -3.91 -5.69
C GLU A 129 5.69 -5.25 -6.00
N ALA A 130 5.15 -5.93 -4.98
CA ALA A 130 4.33 -7.12 -5.21
C ALA A 130 3.07 -6.79 -6.01
N ALA A 131 2.41 -5.67 -5.72
CA ALA A 131 1.24 -5.23 -6.47
C ALA A 131 1.59 -4.92 -7.94
N GLN A 132 2.72 -4.26 -8.19
CA GLN A 132 3.18 -3.97 -9.55
C GLN A 132 3.54 -5.25 -10.32
N PHE A 133 4.24 -6.18 -9.69
CA PHE A 133 4.62 -7.46 -10.28
C PHE A 133 3.39 -8.32 -10.61
N LEU A 134 2.49 -8.50 -9.64
CA LEU A 134 1.30 -9.34 -9.81
C LEU A 134 0.31 -8.74 -10.81
N GLY A 135 -0.01 -7.44 -10.69
CA GLY A 135 -0.90 -6.77 -11.64
C GLY A 135 -0.30 -6.56 -13.03
N GLY A 136 1.03 -6.47 -13.13
CA GLY A 136 1.72 -6.24 -14.40
C GLY A 136 1.97 -7.49 -15.23
N TRP A 137 2.42 -8.59 -14.61
CA TRP A 137 2.82 -9.81 -15.31
C TRP A 137 1.79 -10.95 -15.20
N PHE A 138 0.82 -10.84 -14.29
CA PHE A 138 -0.18 -11.88 -14.03
C PHE A 138 -1.61 -11.35 -14.14
N SER A 139 -1.84 -10.44 -15.09
CA SER A 139 -3.16 -10.02 -15.52
C SER A 139 -3.85 -11.10 -16.36
N GLN A 140 -5.12 -10.89 -16.73
CA GLN A 140 -5.85 -11.76 -17.66
C GLN A 140 -5.17 -11.97 -19.01
N ASP A 141 -4.30 -11.04 -19.44
CA ASP A 141 -3.60 -11.10 -20.72
C ASP A 141 -2.31 -11.95 -20.65
N MET A 142 -1.88 -12.39 -19.46
CA MET A 142 -0.67 -13.20 -19.26
C MET A 142 -0.58 -14.42 -20.21
N PRO A 143 -1.64 -15.23 -20.40
CA PRO A 143 -1.56 -16.41 -21.28
C PRO A 143 -1.36 -16.09 -22.76
N ASP A 144 -1.67 -14.86 -23.19
CA ASP A 144 -1.43 -14.39 -24.56
C ASP A 144 -0.01 -13.83 -24.74
N GLU A 145 0.59 -13.32 -23.65
CA GLU A 145 1.93 -12.71 -23.65
C GLU A 145 3.04 -13.72 -23.32
N PHE A 146 2.77 -14.69 -22.45
CA PHE A 146 3.74 -15.63 -21.92
C PHE A 146 3.27 -17.08 -22.05
N ALA A 147 4.23 -17.99 -22.23
CA ALA A 147 3.93 -19.41 -22.35
C ALA A 147 3.40 -20.02 -21.03
N ASP A 148 3.92 -19.55 -19.90
CA ASP A 148 3.55 -19.96 -18.55
C ASP A 148 4.01 -18.92 -17.50
N HIS A 149 3.71 -19.20 -16.23
CA HIS A 149 4.10 -18.35 -15.12
C HIS A 149 5.62 -18.21 -14.96
N ASP A 150 6.40 -19.28 -15.19
CA ASP A 150 7.86 -19.22 -15.04
C ASP A 150 8.48 -18.33 -16.15
N ALA A 151 7.90 -18.33 -17.35
CA ALA A 151 8.29 -17.43 -18.43
C ALA A 151 8.00 -15.96 -18.08
N ALA A 152 6.83 -15.67 -17.48
CA ALA A 152 6.50 -14.32 -17.00
C ALA A 152 7.47 -13.84 -15.90
N ILE A 153 7.81 -14.70 -14.93
CA ILE A 153 8.82 -14.36 -13.89
C ILE A 153 10.19 -14.11 -14.52
N THR A 154 10.60 -14.95 -15.47
CA THR A 154 11.88 -14.81 -16.16
C THR A 154 11.97 -13.48 -16.91
N ASP A 155 10.90 -13.11 -17.61
CA ASP A 155 10.81 -11.82 -18.29
C ASP A 155 10.92 -10.64 -17.31
N TYR A 156 10.16 -10.67 -16.21
CA TYR A 156 10.26 -9.66 -15.15
C TYR A 156 11.69 -9.54 -14.63
N ILE A 157 12.35 -10.66 -14.33
CA ILE A 157 13.73 -10.67 -13.81
C ILE A 157 14.72 -10.06 -14.81
N ALA A 158 14.52 -10.31 -16.11
CA ALA A 158 15.39 -9.85 -17.18
C ALA A 158 15.21 -8.36 -17.52
N THR A 159 14.01 -7.82 -17.34
CA THR A 159 13.64 -6.47 -17.76
C THR A 159 13.59 -5.45 -16.61
N THR A 160 13.56 -5.91 -15.35
CA THR A 160 13.41 -5.05 -14.18
C THR A 160 14.74 -4.72 -13.49
N ASP A 161 14.84 -3.48 -12.99
CA ASP A 161 16.01 -3.00 -12.24
C ASP A 161 16.31 -3.88 -11.01
N PRO A 162 17.58 -4.24 -10.75
CA PRO A 162 17.96 -5.08 -9.61
C PRO A 162 17.46 -4.59 -8.24
N HIS A 163 17.34 -3.29 -8.02
CA HIS A 163 16.83 -2.75 -6.76
C HIS A 163 15.34 -3.10 -6.55
N LEU A 164 14.53 -3.02 -7.62
CA LEU A 164 13.11 -3.36 -7.55
C LEU A 164 12.91 -4.87 -7.35
N LYS A 165 13.76 -5.70 -7.98
CA LYS A 165 13.79 -7.16 -7.72
C LYS A 165 14.09 -7.46 -6.26
N ALA A 166 15.08 -6.80 -5.67
CA ALA A 166 15.42 -6.98 -4.25
C ALA A 166 14.28 -6.54 -3.32
N ARG A 167 13.59 -5.44 -3.64
CA ARG A 167 12.40 -5.01 -2.88
C ARG A 167 11.26 -6.01 -3.00
N LEU A 168 10.93 -6.45 -4.22
CA LEU A 168 9.91 -7.47 -4.44
C LEU A 168 10.21 -8.74 -3.64
N ALA A 169 11.45 -9.25 -3.68
CA ALA A 169 11.82 -10.41 -2.89
C ALA A 169 11.58 -10.20 -1.39
N GLY A 170 11.94 -9.02 -0.87
CA GLY A 170 11.66 -8.64 0.52
C GLY A 170 10.16 -8.60 0.84
N GLU A 171 9.36 -7.98 -0.02
CA GLU A 171 7.90 -7.89 0.13
C GLU A 171 7.22 -9.27 0.07
N LEU A 172 7.65 -10.15 -0.83
CA LEU A 172 7.14 -11.52 -0.91
C LEU A 172 7.47 -12.32 0.36
N HIS A 173 8.67 -12.16 0.91
CA HIS A 173 9.03 -12.78 2.19
C HIS A 173 8.24 -12.18 3.37
N GLU A 174 7.99 -10.88 3.37
CA GLU A 174 7.15 -10.24 4.37
C GLU A 174 5.69 -10.73 4.29
N LEU A 175 5.14 -10.86 3.08
CA LEU A 175 3.81 -11.41 2.84
C LEU A 175 3.70 -12.84 3.38
N LEU A 176 4.69 -13.69 3.11
CA LEU A 176 4.76 -15.07 3.60
C LEU A 176 4.97 -15.19 5.11
N ALA A 177 5.40 -14.12 5.78
CA ALA A 177 5.55 -14.07 7.22
C ALA A 177 4.26 -13.67 7.95
N LEU A 178 3.22 -13.25 7.22
CA LEU A 178 1.92 -12.93 7.80
C LEU A 178 1.21 -14.20 8.31
N PRO A 179 0.43 -14.11 9.40
CA PRO A 179 -0.32 -15.24 9.95
C PRO A 179 -1.59 -15.51 9.14
N LEU A 180 -1.43 -15.88 7.87
CA LEU A 180 -2.51 -16.11 6.90
C LEU A 180 -2.76 -17.61 6.69
N VAL A 181 -4.01 -17.97 6.42
CA VAL A 181 -4.34 -19.29 5.87
C VAL A 181 -4.34 -19.25 4.34
N GLU A 182 -4.37 -20.40 3.67
CA GLU A 182 -4.30 -20.47 2.18
C GLU A 182 -5.38 -19.65 1.46
N SER A 183 -6.60 -19.58 2.01
CA SER A 183 -7.67 -18.73 1.45
C SER A 183 -7.33 -17.24 1.54
N ASP A 184 -6.61 -16.83 2.57
CA ASP A 184 -6.22 -15.43 2.77
C ASP A 184 -5.03 -15.08 1.86
N TYR A 185 -4.14 -16.04 1.56
CA TYR A 185 -3.13 -15.85 0.52
C TYR A 185 -3.76 -15.71 -0.87
N ALA A 186 -4.81 -16.47 -1.19
CA ALA A 186 -5.56 -16.29 -2.44
C ALA A 186 -6.20 -14.89 -2.52
N LEU A 187 -6.77 -14.41 -1.42
CA LEU A 187 -7.29 -13.04 -1.32
C LEU A 187 -6.16 -12.02 -1.50
N ALA A 188 -5.02 -12.20 -0.83
CA ALA A 188 -3.87 -11.29 -0.96
C ALA A 188 -3.38 -11.18 -2.40
N LEU A 189 -3.29 -12.30 -3.14
CA LEU A 189 -2.94 -12.30 -4.56
C LEU A 189 -3.93 -11.45 -5.38
N THR A 190 -5.23 -11.59 -5.12
CA THR A 190 -6.28 -10.82 -5.79
C THR A 190 -6.18 -9.32 -5.44
N GLU A 191 -6.02 -8.98 -4.17
CA GLU A 191 -5.89 -7.60 -3.69
C GLU A 191 -4.65 -6.90 -4.26
N LEU A 192 -3.57 -7.66 -4.49
CA LEU A 192 -2.35 -7.19 -5.14
C LEU A 192 -2.45 -7.17 -6.67
N GLY A 193 -3.51 -7.72 -7.25
CA GLY A 193 -3.84 -7.60 -8.68
C GLY A 193 -3.50 -8.79 -9.55
N MET A 194 -3.18 -9.96 -8.97
CA MET A 194 -3.09 -11.20 -9.75
C MET A 194 -4.49 -11.60 -10.23
N GLU A 195 -4.67 -11.82 -11.53
CA GLU A 195 -5.95 -12.17 -12.15
C GLU A 195 -5.98 -13.58 -12.76
N VAL A 196 -4.85 -14.30 -12.69
CA VAL A 196 -4.73 -15.70 -13.08
C VAL A 196 -4.47 -16.57 -11.84
N ASP A 197 -4.95 -17.81 -11.86
CA ASP A 197 -4.69 -18.74 -10.76
C ASP A 197 -3.21 -19.17 -10.74
N PRO A 198 -2.61 -19.37 -9.55
CA PRO A 198 -1.32 -20.02 -9.43
C PRO A 198 -1.26 -21.35 -10.21
N PRO A 199 -0.13 -21.66 -10.87
CA PRO A 199 -0.01 -22.85 -11.70
C PRO A 199 -0.04 -24.12 -10.82
N SER A 200 -0.77 -25.14 -11.26
CA SER A 200 -0.72 -26.47 -10.65
C SER A 200 0.72 -27.01 -10.65
N PRO A 201 1.21 -27.65 -9.57
CA PRO A 201 0.47 -28.11 -8.38
C PRO A 201 0.52 -27.13 -7.19
N TYR A 202 0.91 -25.88 -7.39
CA TYR A 202 1.14 -24.96 -6.27
C TYR A 202 -0.16 -24.47 -5.63
N SER A 203 -0.16 -24.38 -4.31
CA SER A 203 -1.11 -23.53 -3.59
C SER A 203 -0.66 -22.07 -3.69
N PRO A 204 -1.52 -21.08 -3.34
CA PRO A 204 -1.15 -19.67 -3.34
C PRO A 204 0.15 -19.36 -2.59
N SER A 205 0.29 -19.85 -1.35
CA SER A 205 1.52 -19.64 -0.56
C SER A 205 2.72 -20.36 -1.17
N GLY A 206 2.52 -21.57 -1.69
CA GLY A 206 3.58 -22.35 -2.33
C GLY A 206 4.11 -21.68 -3.60
N TRP A 207 3.23 -21.07 -4.40
CA TRP A 207 3.64 -20.32 -5.58
C TRP A 207 4.34 -19.01 -5.22
N LEU A 208 3.83 -18.26 -4.22
CA LEU A 208 4.50 -17.06 -3.70
C LEU A 208 5.92 -17.36 -3.20
N ALA A 209 6.10 -18.48 -2.49
CA ALA A 209 7.42 -18.92 -2.03
C ALA A 209 8.36 -19.23 -3.20
N ARG A 210 7.88 -19.94 -4.23
CA ARG A 210 8.64 -20.18 -5.46
C ARG A 210 9.01 -18.87 -6.16
N ALA A 211 8.08 -17.94 -6.29
CA ALA A 211 8.33 -16.64 -6.92
C ALA A 211 9.39 -15.84 -6.13
N ALA A 212 9.31 -15.84 -4.80
CA ALA A 212 10.30 -15.19 -3.94
C ALA A 212 11.70 -15.78 -4.13
N GLU A 213 11.82 -17.10 -4.22
CA GLU A 213 13.10 -17.79 -4.49
C GLU A 213 13.68 -17.41 -5.87
N GLN A 214 12.84 -17.37 -6.91
CA GLN A 214 13.29 -17.00 -8.25
C GLN A 214 13.74 -15.54 -8.34
N VAL A 215 12.96 -14.61 -7.77
CA VAL A 215 13.28 -13.17 -7.79
C VAL A 215 14.48 -12.85 -6.90
N GLY A 216 14.61 -13.53 -5.75
CA GLY A 216 15.75 -13.36 -4.83
C GLY A 216 17.04 -14.06 -5.30
N GLY A 217 16.95 -14.94 -6.29
CA GLY A 217 18.04 -15.76 -6.79
C GLY A 217 19.13 -14.97 -7.52
N GLY A 218 20.22 -14.67 -6.82
CA GLY A 218 21.48 -15.39 -7.12
C GLY A 218 22.71 -14.64 -7.63
N ASP A 219 22.61 -13.40 -8.11
CA ASP A 219 23.81 -12.73 -8.69
C ASP A 219 24.61 -11.90 -7.69
N PHE A 220 24.05 -11.61 -6.51
CA PHE A 220 24.77 -10.87 -5.48
C PHE A 220 25.67 -11.79 -4.65
N VAL A 221 26.96 -11.80 -5.00
CA VAL A 221 28.01 -12.39 -4.16
C VAL A 221 28.61 -11.28 -3.30
N ALA A 222 28.24 -11.25 -2.02
CA ALA A 222 28.94 -10.42 -1.06
C ALA A 222 30.38 -10.94 -0.87
N ASP A 223 31.36 -10.07 -1.11
CA ASP A 223 32.73 -10.31 -0.68
C ASP A 223 32.79 -10.09 0.84
N TYR A 224 32.81 -11.19 1.59
CA TYR A 224 32.93 -11.19 3.04
C TYR A 224 34.40 -11.11 3.52
N GLY A 225 35.37 -10.93 2.61
CA GLY A 225 36.80 -11.05 2.89
C GLY A 225 37.25 -12.51 3.04
N GLU A 226 38.55 -12.77 2.86
CA GLU A 226 39.14 -14.12 2.78
C GLU A 226 38.76 -15.02 3.98
N GLY A 227 37.87 -16.00 3.75
CA GLY A 227 37.43 -16.90 4.81
C GLY A 227 36.59 -18.10 4.39
N ARG A 228 36.41 -18.39 3.08
CA ARG A 228 35.86 -19.69 2.65
C ARG A 228 37.01 -20.62 2.34
N ALA A 229 37.48 -21.29 3.39
CA ALA A 229 38.46 -22.36 3.30
C ALA A 229 38.06 -23.34 2.19
N GLN A 230 39.01 -23.60 1.29
CA GLN A 230 39.02 -24.78 0.44
C GLN A 230 38.92 -26.00 1.36
N GLY A 231 37.74 -26.59 1.45
CA GLY A 231 37.54 -27.92 2.02
C GLY A 231 37.32 -28.89 0.88
N GLY A 232 38.37 -29.62 0.48
CA GLY A 232 38.27 -30.67 -0.52
C GLY A 232 39.59 -31.21 -1.03
N GLU A 233 40.30 -31.96 -0.18
CA GLU A 233 40.84 -33.29 -0.52
C GLU A 233 40.65 -34.21 0.70
#